data_AF-A0A924FFC5-F1
#
_entry.id   AF-A0A924FFC5-F1
#
_cell.length_a   1.000
_cell.length_b   1.000
_cell.length_c   1.000
_cell.angle_alpha   90.00
_cell.angle_beta   90.00
_cell.angle_gamma   90.00
#
_symmetry.space_group_name_H-M   'P 1'
#
loop_
_entity.id
_entity.type
_entity.pdbx_description
1 polymer ?
#
loop_
_entity_poly.entity_id
_entity_poly.type
_entity_poly.pdbx_seq_one_letter_code
_entity_poly.pdbx_strand_id
1 'polypeptide(L)'
;MSSATACGMTSTTFTAPASCSTVLSVVVATPVCNTLTNNYTATGTVSLTNAQAGSLTITDNGSTIGVVSVTAGQTTVSFSATGVSGSAPPSHTVIATIGTATATTTYATPASCECPPAKCAPFVLQQTKKGPRIVGK
;
A
#
# COMPACT_ATOMS: atom_id res chain seq x y z
N MET A 1 -56.85 -28.62 19.99
CA MET A 1 -56.83 -27.74 18.81
C MET A 1 -56.48 -26.34 19.31
N SER A 2 -55.21 -26.11 19.63
CA SER A 2 -54.18 -25.49 18.75
C SER A 2 -54.38 -23.97 18.62
N SER A 3 -53.63 -23.19 19.41
CA SER A 3 -53.31 -21.80 19.05
C SER A 3 -51.79 -21.72 18.90
N ALA A 4 -51.34 -21.83 17.65
CA ALA A 4 -49.98 -21.52 17.28
C ALA A 4 -49.87 -20.00 17.15
N THR A 5 -49.33 -19.34 18.17
CA THR A 5 -48.87 -17.96 18.06
C THR A 5 -47.62 -17.98 17.18
N ALA A 6 -47.80 -17.87 15.88
CA ALA A 6 -46.73 -17.64 14.93
C ALA A 6 -46.17 -16.23 15.19
N CYS A 7 -45.13 -16.15 16.02
CA CYS A 7 -44.28 -14.96 16.14
C CYS A 7 -43.51 -14.84 14.82
N GLY A 8 -44.15 -14.22 13.82
CA GLY A 8 -43.51 -13.82 12.58
C GLY A 8 -42.47 -12.76 12.89
N MET A 9 -41.22 -13.18 13.09
CA MET A 9 -40.08 -12.28 13.01
C MET A 9 -39.94 -11.84 11.56
N THR A 10 -40.69 -10.82 11.18
CA THR A 10 -40.47 -10.10 9.93
C THR A 10 -39.14 -9.36 10.10
N SER A 11 -38.04 -10.02 9.72
CA SER A 11 -36.73 -9.40 9.63
C SER A 11 -36.80 -8.35 8.54
N THR A 12 -37.04 -7.10 8.94
CA THR A 12 -36.89 -5.96 8.04
C THR A 12 -35.40 -5.70 7.93
N THR A 13 -34.82 -6.05 6.78
CA THR A 13 -33.44 -5.70 6.45
C THR A 13 -33.37 -4.19 6.27
N PHE A 14 -33.05 -3.48 7.36
CA PHE A 14 -32.75 -2.05 7.31
C PHE A 14 -31.43 -1.85 6.58
N THR A 15 -31.50 -1.42 5.32
CA THR A 15 -30.32 -1.02 4.56
C THR A 15 -30.02 0.43 4.91
N ALA A 16 -29.08 0.67 5.82
CA ALA A 16 -28.70 2.02 6.22
C ALA A 16 -28.27 2.84 4.99
N PRO A 17 -28.70 4.11 4.85
CA PRO A 17 -28.28 4.98 3.76
C PRO A 17 -26.74 5.07 3.70
N ALA A 18 -26.17 5.03 2.49
CA ALA A 18 -24.72 5.03 2.26
C ALA A 18 -23.98 6.22 2.93
N SER A 19 -24.70 7.28 3.31
CA SER A 19 -24.20 8.47 4.00
C SER A 19 -23.65 8.21 5.41
N CYS A 20 -24.11 7.16 6.09
CA CYS A 20 -23.62 6.81 7.43
C CYS A 20 -22.54 5.71 7.42
N SER A 21 -22.24 5.13 6.25
CA SER A 21 -21.25 4.06 6.16
C SER A 21 -19.85 4.64 6.05
N THR A 22 -18.91 4.07 6.80
CA THR A 22 -17.49 4.35 6.66
C THR A 22 -17.02 3.86 5.29
N VAL A 23 -16.46 4.76 4.49
CA VAL A 23 -15.88 4.41 3.19
C VAL A 23 -14.37 4.51 3.27
N LEU A 24 -13.68 3.46 2.83
CA LEU A 24 -12.24 3.40 2.76
C LEU A 24 -11.78 3.29 1.31
N SER A 25 -10.68 3.98 1.00
CA SER A 25 -9.91 3.80 -0.22
C SER A 25 -8.44 3.72 0.15
N VAL A 26 -7.69 2.85 -0.51
CA VAL A 26 -6.26 2.69 -0.25
C VAL A 26 -5.48 2.77 -1.55
N VAL A 27 -4.44 3.58 -1.53
CA VAL A 27 -3.54 3.78 -2.66
C VAL A 27 -2.12 3.56 -2.18
N VAL A 28 -1.36 2.75 -2.92
CA VAL A 28 0.06 2.51 -2.65
C VAL A 28 0.87 3.17 -3.75
N ALA A 29 1.83 4.00 -3.36
CA ALA A 29 2.77 4.62 -4.28
C ALA A 29 3.76 3.59 -4.81
N THR A 30 4.43 3.92 -5.92
CA THR A 30 5.51 3.09 -6.44
C THR A 30 6.60 2.88 -5.39
N PRO A 31 6.97 1.63 -5.07
CA PRO A 31 7.95 1.34 -4.03
C PRO A 31 9.31 1.94 -4.36
N VAL A 32 9.94 2.53 -3.35
CA VAL A 32 11.30 3.04 -3.44
C VAL A 32 12.26 1.92 -3.04
N CYS A 33 13.25 1.65 -3.88
CA CYS A 33 14.23 0.60 -3.65
C CYS A 33 15.56 1.19 -3.16
N ASN A 34 16.17 0.52 -2.19
CA ASN A 34 17.54 0.74 -1.72
C ASN A 34 18.48 -0.25 -2.42
N THR A 35 19.35 0.28 -3.28
CA THR A 35 20.28 -0.52 -4.09
C THR A 35 21.46 -1.10 -3.29
N LEU A 36 21.70 -0.61 -2.07
CA LEU A 36 22.78 -1.11 -1.20
C LEU A 36 22.34 -2.38 -0.43
N THR A 37 21.09 -2.42 0.01
CA THR A 37 20.58 -3.50 0.86
C THR A 37 19.61 -4.43 0.15
N ASN A 38 19.21 -4.10 -1.09
CA ASN A 38 18.16 -4.79 -1.84
C ASN A 38 16.79 -4.81 -1.12
N ASN A 39 16.54 -3.79 -0.29
CA ASN A 39 15.26 -3.60 0.38
C ASN A 39 14.42 -2.58 -0.38
N TYR A 40 13.12 -2.76 -0.39
CA TYR A 40 12.19 -1.76 -0.88
C TYR A 40 11.28 -1.26 0.25
N THR A 41 10.79 -0.03 0.11
CA THR A 41 9.77 0.58 0.96
C THR A 41 8.65 1.10 0.08
N ALA A 42 7.48 0.48 0.18
CA ALA A 42 6.25 0.96 -0.41
C ALA A 42 5.54 1.84 0.62
N THR A 43 5.19 3.07 0.24
CA THR A 43 4.38 3.96 1.08
C THR A 43 2.98 4.00 0.52
N GLY A 44 1.98 3.95 1.39
CA GLY A 44 0.58 3.99 1.00
C GLY A 44 -0.20 4.97 1.85
N THR A 45 -1.31 5.44 1.28
CA THR A 45 -2.25 6.33 1.96
C THR A 45 -3.64 5.69 1.90
N VAL A 46 -4.26 5.59 3.07
CA VAL A 46 -5.67 5.22 3.22
C VAL A 46 -6.45 6.51 3.35
N SER A 47 -7.40 6.73 2.44
CA SER A 47 -8.39 7.80 2.52
C SER A 47 -9.65 7.26 3.19
N LEU A 48 -10.14 7.97 4.20
CA LEU A 48 -11.32 7.61 4.96
C LEU A 48 -12.38 8.70 4.81
N THR A 49 -13.61 8.28 4.52
CA THR A 49 -14.77 9.17 4.51
C THR A 49 -15.71 8.73 5.63
N ASN A 50 -16.17 9.69 6.42
CA ASN A 50 -17.01 9.44 7.60
C ASN A 50 -16.36 8.47 8.61
N ALA A 51 -15.04 8.61 8.84
CA ALA A 51 -14.30 7.73 9.74
C ALA A 51 -14.83 7.79 11.18
N GLN A 52 -15.06 6.63 11.78
CA GLN A 52 -15.36 6.48 13.20
C GLN A 52 -14.06 6.20 13.98
N ALA A 53 -14.03 6.55 15.26
CA ALA A 53 -12.93 6.18 16.14
C ALA A 53 -12.80 4.64 16.21
N GLY A 54 -11.60 4.13 15.96
CA GLY A 54 -11.35 2.69 15.91
C GLY A 54 -9.90 2.35 15.59
N SER A 55 -9.62 1.06 15.41
CA SER A 55 -8.31 0.56 15.01
C SER A 55 -8.32 0.16 13.54
N LEU A 56 -7.55 0.87 12.72
CA LEU A 56 -7.28 0.51 11.34
C LEU A 56 -6.16 -0.52 11.31
N THR A 57 -6.49 -1.74 10.90
CA THR A 57 -5.51 -2.81 10.69
C THR A 57 -5.09 -2.82 9.23
N ILE A 58 -3.78 -2.79 8.99
CA ILE A 58 -3.22 -2.90 7.65
C ILE A 58 -2.46 -4.22 7.57
N THR A 59 -2.83 -5.04 6.58
CA THR A 59 -2.15 -6.30 6.27
C THR A 59 -1.55 -6.25 4.88
N ASP A 60 -0.42 -6.91 4.70
CA ASP A 60 0.25 -7.16 3.43
C ASP A 60 0.33 -8.66 3.19
N ASN A 61 -0.30 -9.15 2.13
CA ASN A 61 -0.38 -10.58 1.79
C ASN A 61 -0.85 -11.46 2.98
N GLY A 62 -1.77 -10.94 3.78
CA GLY A 62 -2.30 -11.60 4.98
C GLY A 62 -1.48 -11.40 6.26
N SER A 63 -0.30 -10.79 6.20
CA SER A 63 0.52 -10.47 7.38
C SER A 63 0.22 -9.06 7.88
N THR A 64 -0.08 -8.89 9.17
CA THR A 64 -0.30 -7.56 9.76
C THR A 64 1.01 -6.78 9.80
N ILE A 65 1.07 -5.69 9.04
CA ILE A 65 2.24 -4.79 9.01
C ILE A 65 2.08 -3.58 9.93
N GLY A 66 0.85 -3.27 10.33
CA GLY A 66 0.60 -2.15 11.22
C GLY A 66 -0.84 -2.08 11.69
N VAL A 67 -1.01 -1.48 12.87
CA VAL A 67 -2.32 -1.11 13.42
C VAL A 67 -2.24 0.35 13.82
N VAL A 68 -3.15 1.16 13.27
CA VAL A 68 -3.18 2.61 13.49
C VAL A 68 -4.49 2.98 14.17
N SER A 69 -4.41 3.77 15.24
CA SER A 69 -5.59 4.36 15.86
C SER A 69 -6.14 5.46 14.96
N VAL A 70 -7.42 5.32 14.58
CA VAL A 70 -8.18 6.30 13.82
C VAL A 70 -9.10 7.02 14.79
N THR A 71 -9.12 8.34 14.72
CA THR A 71 -10.08 9.18 15.46
C THR A 71 -11.29 9.50 14.59
N ALA A 72 -12.42 9.82 15.22
CA ALA A 72 -13.62 10.20 14.49
C ALA A 72 -13.35 11.45 13.63
N GLY A 73 -13.77 11.41 12.36
CA GLY A 73 -13.55 12.50 11.40
C GLY A 73 -12.15 12.54 10.77
N GLN A 74 -11.25 11.61 11.09
CA GLN A 74 -9.97 11.51 10.42
C GLN A 74 -10.16 11.13 8.94
N THR A 75 -9.50 11.84 8.03
CA THR A 75 -9.70 11.67 6.59
C THR A 75 -8.61 10.85 5.92
N THR A 76 -7.44 10.71 6.56
CA THR A 76 -6.26 10.08 5.95
C THR A 76 -5.36 9.40 6.97
N VAL A 77 -4.84 8.22 6.60
CA VAL A 77 -3.77 7.51 7.32
C VAL A 77 -2.66 7.13 6.33
N SER A 78 -1.41 7.41 6.69
CA SER A 78 -0.25 6.91 5.97
C SER A 78 0.25 5.60 6.59
N PHE A 79 0.70 4.67 5.74
CA PHE A 79 1.39 3.45 6.17
C PHE A 79 2.58 3.15 5.25
N SER A 80 3.46 2.27 5.72
CA SER A 80 4.61 1.80 4.97
C SER A 80 4.73 0.29 5.04
N ALA A 81 4.93 -0.35 3.90
CA ALA A 81 5.28 -1.76 3.79
C ALA A 81 6.74 -1.87 3.32
N THR A 82 7.54 -2.66 4.03
CA THR A 82 8.95 -2.90 3.70
C THR A 82 9.17 -4.37 3.36
N GLY A 83 10.02 -4.64 2.37
CA GLY A 83 10.37 -6.00 1.99
C GLY A 83 11.71 -6.09 1.27
N VAL A 84 12.01 -7.26 0.74
CA VAL A 84 13.20 -7.52 -0.08
C VAL A 84 12.80 -7.61 -1.56
N SER A 85 13.57 -6.96 -2.43
CA SER A 85 13.34 -7.00 -3.88
C SER A 85 13.61 -8.40 -4.43
N GLY A 86 12.83 -8.83 -5.42
CA GLY A 86 12.98 -10.16 -6.01
C GLY A 86 12.37 -11.31 -5.20
N SER A 87 11.65 -11.03 -4.11
CA SER A 87 10.84 -12.05 -3.43
C SER A 87 9.61 -12.40 -4.27
N ALA A 88 9.33 -13.70 -4.43
CA ALA A 88 8.09 -14.17 -5.05
C ALA A 88 6.98 -14.30 -3.98
N PRO A 89 5.73 -13.90 -4.27
CA PRO A 89 5.23 -13.34 -5.53
C PRO A 89 5.61 -11.86 -5.75
N PRO A 90 5.75 -11.39 -7.01
CA PRO A 90 6.10 -10.00 -7.32
C PRO A 90 4.95 -8.99 -7.10
N SER A 91 3.78 -9.47 -6.68
CA SER A 91 2.59 -8.67 -6.41
C SER A 91 2.16 -8.89 -4.97
N HIS A 92 1.94 -7.79 -4.27
CA HIS A 92 1.53 -7.77 -2.88
C HIS A 92 0.14 -7.15 -2.76
N THR A 93 -0.71 -7.78 -1.95
CA THR A 93 -2.08 -7.31 -1.69
C THR A 93 -2.13 -6.67 -0.32
N VAL A 94 -2.39 -5.37 -0.31
CA VAL A 94 -2.60 -4.61 0.92
C VAL A 94 -4.08 -4.54 1.22
N ILE A 95 -4.46 -4.91 2.44
CA ILE A 95 -5.83 -4.84 2.92
C ILE A 95 -5.85 -3.93 4.14
N ALA A 96 -6.64 -2.87 4.07
CA ALA A 96 -6.89 -1.94 5.16
C ALA A 96 -8.32 -2.16 5.68
N THR A 97 -8.46 -2.47 6.97
CA THR A 97 -9.75 -2.81 7.59
C THR A 97 -9.98 -1.99 8.85
N ILE A 98 -11.15 -1.38 8.97
CA ILE A 98 -11.60 -0.68 10.18
C ILE A 98 -13.08 -0.96 10.43
N GLY A 99 -13.39 -1.59 11.57
CA GLY A 99 -14.74 -2.05 11.87
C GLY A 99 -15.24 -3.00 10.78
N THR A 100 -16.31 -2.61 10.06
CA THR A 100 -16.88 -3.37 8.94
C THR A 100 -16.40 -2.90 7.56
N ALA A 101 -15.69 -1.77 7.49
CA ALA A 101 -15.21 -1.23 6.22
C ALA A 101 -13.84 -1.82 5.88
N THR A 102 -13.68 -2.22 4.62
CA THR A 102 -12.45 -2.82 4.11
C THR A 102 -12.12 -2.21 2.76
N ALA A 103 -10.86 -1.89 2.53
CA ALA A 103 -10.33 -1.50 1.23
C ALA A 103 -9.10 -2.33 0.89
N THR A 104 -8.98 -2.69 -0.38
CA THR A 104 -7.92 -3.55 -0.87
C THR A 104 -7.25 -2.88 -2.05
N THR A 105 -5.93 -2.94 -2.10
CA THR A 105 -5.15 -2.53 -3.26
C THR A 105 -3.96 -3.46 -3.46
N THR A 106 -3.44 -3.47 -4.67
CA THR A 106 -2.33 -4.33 -5.06
C THR A 106 -1.19 -3.45 -5.54
N TYR A 107 0.03 -3.78 -5.14
CA TYR A 107 1.23 -3.12 -5.66
C TYR A 107 2.23 -4.17 -6.12
N ALA A 108 2.99 -3.81 -7.16
CA ALA A 108 4.09 -4.65 -7.65
C ALA A 108 5.38 -4.31 -6.91
N THR A 109 6.12 -5.33 -6.50
CA THR A 109 7.46 -5.15 -5.94
C THR A 109 8.48 -4.96 -7.04
N PRO A 110 9.56 -4.23 -6.76
CA PRO A 110 10.66 -4.13 -7.70
C PRO A 110 11.29 -5.51 -7.88
N ALA A 111 11.40 -5.95 -9.15
CA ALA A 111 12.00 -7.25 -9.51
C ALA A 111 13.47 -7.34 -9.11
N SER A 112 14.19 -6.22 -9.20
CA SER A 112 15.57 -6.08 -8.78
C SER A 112 15.81 -4.64 -8.33
N CYS A 113 16.67 -4.50 -7.33
CA CYS A 113 17.14 -3.22 -6.85
C CYS A 113 18.35 -2.69 -7.65
N GLU A 114 18.62 -3.26 -8.82
CA GLU A 114 19.71 -2.81 -9.69
C GLU A 114 19.53 -1.36 -10.11
N CYS A 115 20.58 -0.57 -9.87
CA CYS A 115 20.61 0.79 -10.36
C CYS A 115 20.82 0.77 -11.88
N PRO A 116 19.93 1.42 -12.67
CA PRO A 116 20.17 1.55 -14.10
C PRO A 116 21.53 2.21 -14.34
N PRO A 117 22.31 1.79 -15.35
CA PRO A 117 23.62 2.38 -15.64
C PRO A 117 23.55 3.90 -15.89
N ALA A 118 22.38 4.40 -16.32
CA ALA A 118 22.11 5.84 -16.49
C ALA A 118 22.03 6.63 -15.17
N LYS A 119 21.81 5.96 -14.02
CA LYS A 119 21.68 6.58 -12.68
C LYS A 119 22.93 6.38 -11.82
N CYS A 120 23.67 5.28 -11.99
CA CYS A 120 24.80 4.94 -11.12
C CYS A 120 26.17 4.80 -11.80
N ALA A 121 26.31 5.03 -13.12
CA ALA A 121 27.64 5.11 -13.69
C ALA A 121 28.38 6.33 -13.09
N PRO A 122 29.54 6.15 -12.41
CA PRO A 122 30.33 7.30 -12.00
C PRO A 122 30.82 8.05 -13.23
N PHE A 123 30.81 9.38 -13.16
CA PHE A 123 31.26 10.32 -14.21
C PHE A 123 32.71 10.10 -14.70
N VAL A 124 33.47 9.19 -14.06
CA VAL A 124 34.88 8.91 -14.34
C VAL A 124 35.14 8.44 -15.78
N LEU A 125 34.14 7.87 -16.48
CA LEU A 125 34.27 7.50 -17.89
C LEU A 125 34.25 8.70 -18.87
N GLN A 126 33.87 9.91 -18.44
CA GLN A 126 33.89 11.09 -19.32
C GLN A 126 35.25 11.79 -19.36
N GLN A 127 36.14 11.55 -18.39
CA GLN A 127 37.41 12.26 -18.26
C GLN A 127 38.55 11.66 -19.11
N THR A 128 38.39 10.47 -19.71
CA THR A 128 39.45 9.84 -20.55
C THR A 128 39.32 10.13 -22.04
N LYS A 129 38.33 10.92 -22.48
CA LYS A 129 38.18 11.33 -23.88
C LYS A 129 38.71 12.76 -24.13
N LYS A 130 39.97 13.02 -23.81
CA LYS A 130 40.68 14.29 -24.08
C LYS A 130 42.16 13.97 -24.35
N GLY A 131 42.76 14.04 -25.53
CA GLY A 131 42.40 14.36 -26.92
C GLY A 131 43.49 13.74 -27.84
N PRO A 132 43.54 14.04 -29.15
CA PRO A 132 44.50 13.42 -30.06
C PRO A 132 45.95 13.88 -29.77
N ARG A 133 46.88 12.94 -29.69
CA ARG A 133 48.33 13.19 -29.60
C ARG A 133 48.82 13.74 -30.94
N ILE A 134 49.08 15.05 -31.01
CA ILE A 134 49.72 15.69 -32.16
C ILE A 134 51.18 15.21 -32.21
N VAL A 135 51.53 14.41 -33.23
CA VAL A 135 52.93 14.09 -33.58
C VAL A 135 53.47 15.26 -34.40
N GLY A 136 54.40 16.01 -33.81
CA GLY A 136 55.16 17.08 -34.45
C GLY A 136 56.51 16.56 -34.96
N LYS A 137 56.84 16.97 -36.17
CA LYS A 137 57.91 16.56 -37.09
C LYS A 137 59.30 17.03 -36.68
#